data_AF-A0A836IW93-F1
#
_entry.id   AF-A0A836IW93-F1
#
_cell.length_a   1.000
_cell.length_b   1.000
_cell.length_c   1.000
_cell.angle_alpha   90.00
_cell.angle_beta   90.00
_cell.angle_gamma   90.00
#
_symmetry.space_group_name_H-M   'P 1'
#
loop_
_entity.id
_entity.type
_entity.pdbx_description
1 polymer ?
#
loop_
_entity_poly.entity_id
_entity_poly.type
_entity_poly.pdbx_seq_one_letter_code
_entity_poly.pdbx_strand_id
1 'polypeptide(L)'
;MPENVSSDIALALLLLLVATTCGIMWSCDMCGLSHAKRLLVPRDRPLREAPRAAVKGSPPSPRNETLTTRLSDGPHGAVAAKANKYVVEFYEAAGHWPCPQLQRYTQEEVSRHTAKDDLWIVVNDSVLNVSAFVPHHPGGDVLLDGAGGQDMATVFAYFHHPSTVRLFADFCIGRMLLE
;
A
#
# COMPACT_ATOMS: atom_id res chain seq x y z
N MET A 1 -26.75 72.61 5.49
CA MET A 1 -26.83 71.58 6.56
C MET A 1 -26.29 70.29 5.97
N PRO A 2 -25.05 69.87 6.31
CA PRO A 2 -24.40 68.71 5.69
C PRO A 2 -24.65 67.44 6.51
N GLU A 3 -25.53 66.57 6.02
CA GLU A 3 -25.90 65.31 6.68
C GLU A 3 -25.64 64.14 5.70
N ASN A 4 -24.38 63.81 5.37
CA ASN A 4 -24.11 62.48 4.78
C ASN A 4 -22.67 61.95 4.86
N VAL A 5 -21.73 62.66 5.47
CA VAL A 5 -20.31 62.23 5.49
C VAL A 5 -20.01 61.12 6.50
N SER A 6 -20.97 60.74 7.36
CA SER A 6 -20.74 59.80 8.46
C SER A 6 -20.90 58.32 8.07
N SER A 7 -21.76 58.00 7.09
CA SER A 7 -22.08 56.61 6.73
C SER A 7 -20.98 55.95 5.88
N ASP A 8 -20.38 56.70 4.95
CA ASP A 8 -19.34 56.16 4.06
C ASP A 8 -18.00 55.94 4.77
N ILE A 9 -17.69 56.77 5.78
CA ILE A 9 -16.50 56.61 6.62
C ILE A 9 -16.63 55.37 7.53
N ALA A 10 -17.84 55.12 8.06
CA ALA A 10 -18.09 53.94 8.89
C ALA A 10 -17.94 52.63 8.08
N LEU A 11 -18.41 52.60 6.83
CA LEU A 11 -18.26 51.43 5.97
C LEU A 11 -16.81 51.21 5.49
N ALA A 12 -16.08 52.30 5.21
CA ALA A 12 -14.67 52.23 4.86
C ALA A 12 -13.79 51.75 6.03
N LEU A 13 -14.05 52.20 7.25
CA LEU A 13 -13.34 51.75 8.45
C LEU A 13 -13.64 50.28 8.80
N LEU A 14 -14.87 49.82 8.56
CA LEU A 14 -15.23 48.42 8.78
C LEU A 14 -14.56 47.47 7.76
N LEU A 15 -14.45 47.88 6.49
CA LEU A 15 -13.76 47.09 5.46
C LEU A 15 -12.23 47.05 5.68
N LEU A 16 -11.63 48.12 6.19
CA LEU A 16 -10.21 48.14 6.59
C LEU A 16 -9.93 47.21 7.78
N LEU A 17 -10.84 47.12 8.75
CA LEU A 17 -10.71 46.18 9.88
C LEU A 17 -10.76 44.71 9.46
N VAL A 18 -11.65 44.35 8.51
CA VAL A 18 -11.75 42.98 7.96
C VAL A 18 -10.52 42.61 7.11
N ALA A 19 -9.94 43.58 6.39
CA ALA A 19 -8.69 43.35 5.64
C ALA A 19 -7.47 43.16 6.57
N THR A 20 -7.43 43.85 7.72
CA THR A 20 -6.34 43.67 8.70
C THR A 20 -6.45 42.38 9.51
N THR A 21 -7.64 41.80 9.71
CA THR A 21 -7.77 40.49 10.37
C THR A 21 -7.56 39.30 9.42
N CYS A 22 -7.62 39.52 8.10
CA CYS A 22 -7.29 38.50 7.10
C CYS A 22 -5.78 38.47 6.73
N GLY A 23 -5.05 39.56 6.96
CA GLY A 23 -3.61 39.68 6.67
C GLY A 23 -2.65 39.08 7.72
N ILE A 24 -3.14 38.62 8.87
CA ILE A 24 -2.29 38.09 9.97
C ILE A 24 -2.15 36.55 9.89
N MET A 25 -2.83 35.87 8.97
CA MET A 25 -2.77 34.41 8.85
C MET A 25 -1.90 33.90 7.70
N TRP A 26 -0.92 34.70 7.24
CA TRP A 26 0.09 34.22 6.27
C TRP A 26 1.54 34.54 6.65
N SER A 27 1.85 34.48 7.94
CA SER A 27 3.24 34.41 8.44
C SER A 27 3.30 33.70 9.78
N CYS A 28 2.92 32.41 9.79
CA CYS A 28 3.41 31.47 10.80
C CYS A 28 4.53 30.65 10.18
N ASP A 29 5.67 31.31 10.01
CA ASP A 29 6.96 30.66 9.92
C ASP A 29 7.31 30.18 11.35
N MET A 30 6.82 28.99 11.70
CA MET A 30 7.33 28.21 12.84
C MET A 30 8.31 27.17 12.28
N CYS A 31 9.38 27.67 11.69
CA CYS A 31 10.57 26.90 11.37
C CYS A 31 11.54 27.04 12.55
N GLY A 32 11.64 26.00 13.40
CA GLY A 32 12.70 25.92 14.40
C GLY A 32 12.33 25.16 15.68
N LEU A 33 12.37 23.83 15.61
CA LEU A 33 12.66 22.81 16.65
C LEU A 33 11.83 21.56 16.26
N SER A 34 12.37 20.60 15.54
CA SER A 34 13.31 19.66 16.14
C SER A 34 14.28 19.09 15.11
N HIS A 35 15.55 19.46 15.28
CA HIS A 35 16.67 18.63 14.86
C HIS A 35 16.60 17.27 15.59
N ALA A 36 17.13 16.24 14.92
CA ALA A 36 17.41 14.88 15.39
C ALA A 36 16.36 13.81 15.09
N LYS A 37 16.45 13.24 13.87
CA LYS A 37 16.63 11.79 13.58
C LYS A 37 16.45 11.52 12.07
N ARG A 38 17.20 12.26 11.24
CA ARG A 38 17.87 11.62 10.09
C ARG A 38 19.12 10.97 10.67
N LEU A 39 19.52 9.80 10.13
CA LEU A 39 20.47 8.83 10.72
C LEU A 39 19.73 7.95 11.76
N LEU A 40 19.27 6.73 11.45
CA LEU A 40 20.02 5.59 10.91
C LEU A 40 19.08 4.67 10.11
N VAL A 41 19.15 4.73 8.79
CA VAL A 41 19.14 3.48 8.00
C VAL A 41 20.46 3.52 7.27
N PRO A 42 21.42 2.62 7.57
CA PRO A 42 22.62 2.49 6.76
C PRO A 42 22.19 2.14 5.33
N ARG A 43 22.13 3.16 4.47
CA ARG A 43 22.45 2.99 3.05
C ARG A 43 23.89 2.56 3.04
N ASP A 44 24.11 1.25 2.92
CA ASP A 44 25.27 0.59 2.33
C ASP A 44 25.22 -0.89 2.74
N ARG A 45 24.31 -1.66 2.14
CA ARG A 45 24.49 -3.11 2.08
C ARG A 45 25.17 -3.41 0.75
N PRO A 46 26.45 -3.86 0.73
CA PRO A 46 27.09 -4.26 -0.52
C PRO A 46 26.29 -5.40 -1.14
N LEU A 47 25.98 -5.26 -2.43
CA LEU A 47 25.42 -6.32 -3.26
C LEU A 47 26.36 -7.54 -3.15
N ARG A 48 25.95 -8.56 -2.40
CA ARG A 48 26.59 -9.87 -2.49
C ARG A 48 26.20 -10.45 -3.85
N GLU A 49 27.16 -10.48 -4.76
CA GLU A 49 27.04 -11.19 -6.02
C GLU A 49 26.73 -12.66 -5.75
N ALA A 50 25.56 -13.11 -6.18
CA ALA A 50 25.25 -14.54 -6.27
C ALA A 50 26.08 -15.16 -7.41
N PRO A 51 26.60 -16.39 -7.23
CA PRO A 51 27.41 -17.04 -8.25
C PRO A 51 26.60 -17.29 -9.52
N ARG A 52 27.12 -16.83 -10.66
CA ARG A 52 26.59 -17.11 -11.99
C ARG A 52 26.70 -18.61 -12.28
N ALA A 53 25.59 -19.33 -12.19
CA ALA A 53 25.45 -20.64 -12.83
C ALA A 53 24.91 -20.42 -14.24
N ALA A 54 25.75 -20.74 -15.23
CA ALA A 54 25.38 -20.75 -16.63
C ALA A 54 24.40 -21.90 -16.90
N VAL A 55 23.21 -21.60 -17.44
CA VAL A 55 22.35 -22.61 -18.06
C VAL A 55 22.19 -22.26 -19.54
N LYS A 56 22.72 -23.17 -20.36
CA LYS A 56 22.63 -23.20 -21.82
C LYS A 56 21.18 -23.50 -22.24
N GLY A 57 20.76 -22.90 -23.35
CA GLY A 57 19.37 -22.92 -23.81
C GLY A 57 18.76 -24.28 -24.13
N SER A 58 17.44 -24.29 -24.22
CA SER A 58 16.61 -25.30 -24.88
C SER A 58 15.25 -24.69 -25.28
N PRO A 59 14.56 -25.27 -26.30
CA PRO A 59 13.61 -24.58 -27.19
C PRO A 59 12.18 -24.45 -26.64
N PRO A 60 11.27 -23.67 -27.29
CA PRO A 60 9.95 -23.39 -26.74
C PRO A 60 9.03 -24.62 -26.79
N SER A 61 8.37 -24.91 -25.66
CA SER A 61 7.30 -25.90 -25.57
C SER A 61 5.93 -25.20 -25.75
N PRO A 62 4.96 -25.81 -26.47
CA PRO A 62 3.75 -25.13 -26.93
C PRO A 62 2.67 -25.01 -25.84
N ARG A 63 1.84 -23.98 -25.99
CA ARG A 63 0.64 -23.73 -25.19
C ARG A 63 -0.51 -24.62 -25.66
N ASN A 64 -1.25 -25.20 -24.72
CA ASN A 64 -2.70 -25.43 -24.72
C ASN A 64 -3.10 -25.98 -23.33
N GLU A 65 -3.87 -25.21 -22.57
CA GLU A 65 -5.32 -25.39 -22.42
C GLU A 65 -5.74 -26.84 -22.13
N THR A 66 -6.18 -27.08 -20.89
CA THR A 66 -7.25 -27.99 -20.41
C THR A 66 -6.85 -28.67 -19.09
N LEU A 67 -6.92 -27.93 -17.98
CA LEU A 67 -6.98 -28.52 -16.63
C LEU A 67 -7.92 -27.69 -15.74
N THR A 68 -9.13 -27.43 -16.21
CA THR A 68 -10.19 -26.82 -15.39
C THR A 68 -11.44 -27.70 -15.29
N THR A 69 -11.50 -28.81 -16.02
CA THR A 69 -12.62 -29.76 -15.99
C THR A 69 -12.16 -31.06 -15.35
N ARG A 70 -12.31 -31.15 -14.01
CA ARG A 70 -12.53 -32.39 -13.21
C ARG A 70 -12.28 -32.24 -11.68
N LEU A 71 -12.41 -31.04 -11.11
CA LEU A 71 -12.35 -30.84 -9.65
C LEU A 71 -13.50 -30.02 -9.06
N SER A 72 -14.56 -29.73 -9.83
CA SER A 72 -15.62 -28.80 -9.42
C SER A 72 -16.93 -29.42 -8.94
N ASP A 73 -17.14 -30.73 -9.07
CA ASP A 73 -18.49 -31.30 -8.96
C ASP A 73 -18.87 -31.81 -7.55
N GLY A 74 -18.26 -31.22 -6.52
CA GLY A 74 -18.67 -31.40 -5.13
C GLY A 74 -19.35 -30.15 -4.55
N PRO A 75 -20.17 -30.27 -3.48
CA PRO A 75 -20.80 -29.12 -2.82
C PRO A 75 -19.79 -28.07 -2.29
N HIS A 76 -18.51 -28.42 -2.19
CA HIS A 76 -17.41 -27.51 -1.88
C HIS A 76 -16.90 -26.69 -3.07
N GLY A 77 -17.09 -27.16 -4.31
CA GLY A 77 -16.61 -26.50 -5.53
C GLY A 77 -17.39 -25.22 -5.89
N ALA A 78 -18.70 -25.21 -5.65
CA ALA A 78 -19.54 -24.02 -5.84
C ALA A 78 -19.22 -22.90 -4.84
N VAL A 79 -18.85 -23.26 -3.60
CA VAL A 79 -18.46 -22.30 -2.55
C VAL A 79 -17.11 -21.68 -2.87
N ALA A 80 -16.14 -22.48 -3.33
CA ALA A 80 -14.83 -21.99 -3.79
C ALA A 80 -14.98 -21.06 -5.02
N ALA A 81 -15.84 -21.41 -5.99
CA ALA A 81 -16.11 -20.57 -7.15
C ALA A 81 -16.75 -19.21 -6.78
N LYS A 82 -17.66 -19.20 -5.79
CA LYS A 82 -18.29 -17.96 -5.31
C LYS A 82 -17.32 -17.08 -4.50
N ALA A 83 -16.50 -17.70 -3.65
CA ALA A 83 -15.44 -16.99 -2.90
C ALA A 83 -14.43 -16.36 -3.88
N ASN A 84 -14.04 -17.09 -4.92
CA ASN A 84 -13.18 -16.58 -5.97
C ASN A 84 -13.81 -15.39 -6.71
N LYS A 85 -15.12 -15.45 -7.03
CA LYS A 85 -15.83 -14.33 -7.67
C LYS A 85 -15.73 -13.01 -6.89
N TYR A 86 -15.95 -13.04 -5.57
CA TYR A 86 -15.87 -11.83 -4.75
C TYR A 86 -14.46 -11.23 -4.73
N VAL A 87 -13.44 -12.07 -4.59
CA VAL A 87 -12.04 -11.63 -4.55
C VAL A 87 -11.63 -10.99 -5.89
N VAL A 88 -12.06 -11.58 -7.02
CA VAL A 88 -11.83 -10.99 -8.35
C VAL A 88 -12.49 -9.62 -8.47
N GLU A 89 -13.78 -9.50 -8.16
CA GLU A 89 -14.51 -8.22 -8.22
C GLU A 89 -13.89 -7.15 -7.30
N PHE A 90 -13.37 -7.57 -6.12
CA PHE A 90 -12.67 -6.67 -5.20
C PHE A 90 -11.43 -6.04 -5.85
N TYR A 91 -10.55 -6.85 -6.46
CA TYR A 91 -9.32 -6.35 -7.05
C TYR A 91 -9.55 -5.63 -8.40
N GLU A 92 -10.61 -5.98 -9.12
CA GLU A 92 -11.08 -5.19 -10.27
C GLU A 92 -11.54 -3.79 -9.82
N ALA A 93 -12.35 -3.70 -8.75
CA ALA A 93 -12.83 -2.44 -8.20
C ALA A 93 -11.71 -1.58 -7.58
N ALA A 94 -10.68 -2.21 -7.00
CA ALA A 94 -9.51 -1.51 -6.47
C ALA A 94 -8.73 -0.78 -7.58
N GLY A 95 -8.81 -1.27 -8.82
CA GLY A 95 -8.09 -0.75 -9.97
C GLY A 95 -6.60 -1.10 -9.91
N HIS A 96 -5.76 -0.25 -10.51
CA HIS A 96 -4.31 -0.49 -10.57
C HIS A 96 -3.70 -0.49 -9.16
N TRP A 97 -3.26 -1.67 -8.70
CA TRP A 97 -2.48 -1.82 -7.47
C TRP A 97 -1.09 -1.18 -7.64
N PRO A 98 -0.80 -0.04 -7.00
CA PRO A 98 0.47 0.65 -7.19
C PRO A 98 1.57 -0.13 -6.48
N CYS A 99 2.61 -0.46 -7.22
CA CYS A 99 3.87 -0.90 -6.66
C CYS A 99 5.01 -0.27 -7.47
N PRO A 100 5.66 0.79 -6.95
CA PRO A 100 6.71 1.48 -7.68
C PRO A 100 8.01 0.67 -7.77
N GLN A 101 8.15 -0.38 -6.95
CA GLN A 101 9.35 -1.21 -6.88
C GLN A 101 9.37 -2.25 -8.01
N LEU A 102 10.55 -2.42 -8.62
CA LEU A 102 10.75 -3.34 -9.76
C LEU A 102 11.21 -4.74 -9.33
N GLN A 103 11.54 -4.92 -8.05
CA GLN A 103 12.03 -6.18 -7.50
C GLN A 103 11.00 -7.31 -7.66
N ARG A 104 11.52 -8.53 -7.75
CA ARG A 104 10.76 -9.77 -7.84
C ARG A 104 11.25 -10.74 -6.77
N TYR A 105 10.33 -11.42 -6.10
CA TYR A 105 10.61 -12.34 -5.01
C TYR A 105 9.98 -13.70 -5.25
N THR A 106 10.65 -14.77 -4.85
CA THR A 106 10.04 -16.12 -4.85
C THR A 106 9.24 -16.35 -3.57
N GLN A 107 8.39 -17.37 -3.56
CA GLN A 107 7.64 -17.74 -2.36
C GLN A 107 8.56 -18.19 -1.22
N GLU A 108 9.68 -18.85 -1.54
CA GLU A 108 10.71 -19.25 -0.58
C GLU A 108 11.42 -18.05 0.05
N GLU A 109 11.50 -16.93 -0.66
CA GLU A 109 12.00 -15.68 -0.09
C GLU A 109 10.98 -15.07 0.86
N VAL A 110 9.75 -14.85 0.40
CA VAL A 110 8.71 -14.21 1.20
C VAL A 110 8.39 -15.02 2.48
N SER A 111 8.35 -16.35 2.39
CA SER A 111 8.05 -17.23 3.53
C SER A 111 9.03 -17.16 4.70
N ARG A 112 10.21 -16.55 4.52
CA ARG A 112 11.19 -16.34 5.59
C ARG A 112 10.87 -15.14 6.50
N HIS A 113 9.96 -14.27 6.10
CA HIS A 113 9.66 -13.00 6.76
C HIS A 113 8.35 -13.09 7.56
N THR A 114 8.41 -13.75 8.72
CA THR A 114 7.24 -14.05 9.58
C THR A 114 7.28 -13.40 10.97
N ALA A 115 8.36 -12.69 11.30
CA ALA A 115 8.57 -12.10 12.62
C ALA A 115 7.94 -10.71 12.73
N LYS A 116 7.63 -10.24 13.95
CA LYS A 116 6.98 -8.94 14.17
C LYS A 116 7.77 -7.75 13.59
N ASP A 117 9.09 -7.80 13.66
CA ASP A 117 10.01 -6.81 13.15
C ASP A 117 10.50 -7.09 11.72
N ASP A 118 10.08 -8.22 11.14
CA ASP A 118 10.38 -8.65 9.78
C ASP A 118 9.21 -9.47 9.20
N LEU A 119 8.10 -8.79 8.95
CA LEU A 119 6.83 -9.37 8.53
C LEU A 119 6.51 -8.95 7.09
N TRP A 120 6.54 -9.91 6.17
CA TRP A 120 6.10 -9.69 4.79
C TRP A 120 4.81 -10.45 4.53
N ILE A 121 3.99 -9.93 3.62
CA ILE A 121 2.78 -10.59 3.14
C ILE A 121 2.67 -10.41 1.63
N VAL A 122 1.97 -11.32 0.97
CA VAL A 122 1.60 -11.18 -0.43
C VAL A 122 0.14 -10.77 -0.52
N VAL A 123 -0.15 -9.75 -1.34
CA VAL A 123 -1.52 -9.32 -1.66
C VAL A 123 -1.57 -9.01 -3.15
N ASN A 124 -2.35 -9.78 -3.91
CA ASN A 124 -2.55 -9.58 -5.35
C ASN A 124 -1.21 -9.42 -6.11
N ASP A 125 -0.37 -10.45 -6.00
CA ASP A 125 0.99 -10.56 -6.54
C ASP A 125 1.99 -9.49 -6.05
N SER A 126 1.59 -8.62 -5.13
CA SER A 126 2.46 -7.58 -4.58
C SER A 126 3.01 -8.03 -3.24
N VAL A 127 4.33 -7.89 -3.05
CA VAL A 127 5.00 -8.22 -1.81
C VAL A 127 5.10 -6.97 -0.96
N LEU A 128 4.51 -7.02 0.23
CA LEU A 128 4.42 -5.89 1.15
C LEU A 128 5.28 -6.16 2.39
N ASN A 129 6.15 -5.23 2.75
CA ASN A 129 6.78 -5.23 4.08
C ASN A 129 5.92 -4.41 5.04
N VAL A 130 5.25 -5.09 5.96
CA VAL A 130 4.29 -4.48 6.88
C VAL A 130 4.82 -4.40 8.31
N SER A 131 6.10 -4.70 8.54
CA SER A 131 6.72 -4.75 9.88
C SER A 131 6.47 -3.48 10.70
N ALA A 132 6.66 -2.30 10.09
CA ALA A 132 6.42 -1.02 10.75
C ALA A 132 4.93 -0.68 10.93
N PHE A 133 4.06 -1.35 10.16
CA PHE A 133 2.62 -1.13 10.18
C PHE A 133 1.89 -1.98 11.23
N VAL A 134 2.42 -3.15 11.61
CA VAL A 134 1.82 -4.06 12.61
C VAL A 134 1.22 -3.33 13.82
N PRO A 135 1.94 -2.45 14.56
CA PRO A 135 1.39 -1.80 15.76
C PRO A 135 0.29 -0.77 15.47
N HIS A 136 0.10 -0.39 14.21
CA HIS A 136 -0.90 0.58 13.76
C HIS A 136 -2.06 -0.07 13.01
N HIS A 137 -2.03 -1.40 12.83
CA HIS A 137 -3.07 -2.12 12.12
C HIS A 137 -4.40 -2.07 12.91
N PRO A 138 -5.51 -1.54 12.34
CA PRO A 138 -6.79 -1.45 13.06
C PRO A 138 -7.37 -2.79 13.52
N GLY A 139 -7.00 -3.88 12.86
CA GLY A 139 -7.36 -5.25 13.27
C GLY A 139 -6.49 -5.79 14.42
N GLY A 140 -5.55 -5.01 14.95
CA GLY A 140 -4.62 -5.42 16.00
C GLY A 140 -3.51 -6.35 15.48
N ASP A 141 -2.95 -7.14 16.40
CA ASP A 141 -1.81 -8.04 16.16
C ASP A 141 -2.16 -9.29 15.31
N VAL A 142 -3.37 -9.36 14.71
CA VAL A 142 -3.85 -10.49 13.89
C VAL A 142 -2.94 -10.84 12.70
N LEU A 143 -2.08 -9.91 12.25
CA LEU A 143 -1.08 -10.18 11.23
C LEU A 143 0.02 -11.14 11.72
N LEU A 144 0.26 -11.21 13.02
CA LEU A 144 1.22 -12.11 13.64
C LEU A 144 0.67 -13.54 13.78
N ASP A 145 -0.65 -13.71 13.68
CA ASP A 145 -1.34 -14.99 13.79
C ASP A 145 -1.33 -15.77 12.47
N GLY A 146 -0.16 -15.82 11.80
CA GLY A 146 0.07 -16.66 10.62
C GLY A 146 -0.07 -15.97 9.27
N ALA A 147 -0.21 -14.63 9.20
CA ALA A 147 -0.19 -13.93 7.92
C ALA A 147 1.23 -13.81 7.33
N GLY A 148 2.24 -13.78 8.19
CA GLY A 148 3.64 -13.65 7.79
C GLY A 148 4.07 -14.69 6.77
N GLY A 149 4.64 -14.23 5.66
CA GLY A 149 5.13 -15.08 4.58
C GLY A 149 4.05 -15.71 3.71
N GLN A 150 2.78 -15.36 3.89
CA GLN A 150 1.64 -15.97 3.19
C GLN A 150 0.99 -15.02 2.17
N ASP A 151 0.20 -15.62 1.28
CA ASP A 151 -0.75 -14.89 0.44
C ASP A 151 -2.02 -14.59 1.23
N MET A 152 -2.25 -13.30 1.42
CA MET A 152 -3.35 -12.74 2.18
C MET A 152 -4.39 -12.09 1.27
N ALA A 153 -4.32 -12.26 -0.06
CA ALA A 153 -5.19 -11.59 -1.01
C ALA A 153 -6.69 -11.83 -0.71
N THR A 154 -7.04 -13.07 -0.40
CA THR A 154 -8.43 -13.44 -0.06
C THR A 154 -8.87 -12.79 1.25
N VAL A 155 -8.05 -12.91 2.31
CA VAL A 155 -8.35 -12.35 3.63
C VAL A 155 -8.45 -10.83 3.55
N PHE A 156 -7.52 -10.19 2.84
CA PHE A 156 -7.52 -8.74 2.64
C PHE A 156 -8.82 -8.27 2.01
N ALA A 157 -9.29 -8.94 0.94
CA ALA A 157 -10.53 -8.59 0.27
C ALA A 157 -11.75 -8.68 1.20
N TYR A 158 -11.81 -9.67 2.10
CA TYR A 158 -12.95 -9.85 3.01
C TYR A 158 -13.05 -8.79 4.12
N PHE A 159 -11.93 -8.24 4.58
CA PHE A 159 -11.90 -7.34 5.73
C PHE A 159 -11.71 -5.87 5.37
N HIS A 160 -11.43 -5.55 4.11
CA HIS A 160 -11.14 -4.18 3.67
C HIS A 160 -12.07 -3.75 2.56
N HIS A 161 -12.21 -2.43 2.38
CA HIS A 161 -12.84 -1.87 1.20
C HIS A 161 -11.82 -1.74 0.05
N PRO A 162 -12.18 -1.88 -1.24
CA PRO A 162 -11.23 -1.78 -2.36
C PRO A 162 -10.40 -0.49 -2.39
N SER A 163 -10.94 0.63 -1.88
CA SER A 163 -10.19 1.89 -1.78
C SER A 163 -8.96 1.81 -0.86
N THR A 164 -8.92 0.86 0.07
CA THR A 164 -7.83 0.68 1.04
C THR A 164 -6.53 0.28 0.34
N VAL A 165 -6.62 -0.43 -0.79
CA VAL A 165 -5.48 -0.85 -1.61
C VAL A 165 -4.45 0.26 -1.85
N ARG A 166 -4.93 1.48 -2.13
CA ARG A 166 -4.07 2.62 -2.44
C ARG A 166 -3.19 3.05 -1.26
N LEU A 167 -3.62 2.77 -0.03
CA LEU A 167 -2.88 3.09 1.19
C LEU A 167 -1.68 2.16 1.39
N PHE A 168 -1.66 1.00 0.72
CA PHE A 168 -0.60 0.00 0.88
C PHE A 168 0.54 0.13 -0.14
N ALA A 169 0.48 1.11 -1.04
CA ALA A 169 1.50 1.34 -2.06
C ALA A 169 2.91 1.55 -1.47
N ASP A 170 2.99 2.27 -0.34
CA ASP A 170 4.27 2.60 0.32
C ASP A 170 4.90 1.39 1.02
N PHE A 171 4.12 0.36 1.34
CA PHE A 171 4.63 -0.90 1.89
C PHE A 171 5.12 -1.86 0.80
N CYS A 172 4.82 -1.58 -0.47
CA CYS A 172 5.21 -2.47 -1.55
C CYS A 172 6.72 -2.46 -1.76
N ILE A 173 7.35 -3.62 -1.62
CA ILE A 173 8.78 -3.83 -1.83
C ILE A 173 9.09 -4.53 -3.17
N GLY A 174 8.06 -4.94 -3.90
CA GLY A 174 8.16 -5.57 -5.22
C GLY A 174 6.97 -6.49 -5.50
N ARG A 175 7.15 -7.43 -6.43
CA ARG A 175 6.10 -8.38 -6.82
C ARG A 175 6.59 -9.82 -6.74
N MET A 176 5.66 -10.76 -6.76
CA MET A 176 5.99 -12.17 -6.89
C MET A 176 6.66 -12.43 -8.24
N LEU A 177 7.66 -13.32 -8.24
CA LEU A 177 8.20 -13.92 -9.44
C LEU A 177 7.19 -14.98 -9.91
N LEU A 178 6.53 -14.74 -11.03
CA LEU A 178 5.66 -15.71 -11.67
C LEU A 178 6.54 -16.70 -12.43
N GLU A 179 6.48 -17.98 -12.04
CA GLU A 179 7.18 -19.08 -12.72
C GLU A 179 6.41 -19.58 -13.94
#